data_AF-A0A818A1X6-F1
#
_entry.id   AF-A0A818A1X6-F1
#
_cell.length_a   1.000
_cell.length_b   1.000
_cell.length_c   1.000
_cell.angle_alpha   90.00
_cell.angle_beta   90.00
_cell.angle_gamma   90.00
#
_symmetry.space_group_name_H-M   'P 1'
#
loop_
_entity.id
_entity.type
_entity.pdbx_description
1 polymer ?
#
loop_
_entity_poly.entity_id
_entity_poly.type
_entity_poly.pdbx_seq_one_letter_code
_entity_poly.pdbx_strand_id
1 'polypeptide(L)'
;MSFRTIIQMFQNLVFLIIIGLFLLGLYGYLYRHESNYCEMTYMFENPTYHRIPLPADVEKRYRRYGLYSYCEGSRCEAHRRNRFTGFPVLFIVGNADSYRQVRSLGSVAYRMGDQQKQLDFFSIDFNEELSALFGGVLEQQTEFVAYSIQKILSLYKINRTIILVGNSIGGLLSRAVFLQPLSRFNPNTVRLIITQATPHQAPVIHSDSYVVNFYSRVNEYWKNEWNNSLKHLVLVSLAGGDRDHLVRSDLCSLNGLTDESRSIDVLTSAVPHVWTSTDHRCIVWCRQLVLTTTRALLEIIQEKKQNPQAIMQILKQHFSPSVDINLGLNTTLNFQKEPIIITESIRSIHGKEHNDYLIPLKDSKFHQIIIHLTHTRIYLKNNDLITDITNVLTPIPPTYSNRKMIRFDIKKLDNSLKQYDSIVIRLENQKSQVDIYQIENNEQIVELST
;
A
#
# COMPACT_ATOMS: atom_id res chain seq x y z
N MET A 1 -35.06 -5.40 51.30
CA MET A 1 -35.08 -5.20 49.83
C MET A 1 -35.45 -6.53 49.19
N SER A 2 -36.43 -6.61 48.28
CA SER A 2 -36.81 -7.90 47.69
C SER A 2 -35.71 -8.41 46.76
N PHE A 3 -35.54 -9.73 46.65
CA PHE A 3 -34.58 -10.35 45.73
C PHE A 3 -34.77 -9.87 44.28
N ARG A 4 -36.02 -9.61 43.86
CA ARG A 4 -36.34 -9.02 42.56
C ARG A 4 -35.78 -7.61 42.40
N THR A 5 -35.85 -6.79 43.45
CA THR A 5 -35.32 -5.42 43.45
C THR A 5 -33.79 -5.43 43.30
N ILE A 6 -33.10 -6.37 43.95
CA ILE A 6 -31.64 -6.53 43.85
C ILE A 6 -31.24 -6.93 42.42
N ILE A 7 -31.94 -7.90 41.83
CA ILE A 7 -31.71 -8.31 40.43
C ILE A 7 -31.91 -7.14 39.47
N GLN A 8 -32.99 -6.37 39.65
CA GLN A 8 -33.30 -5.26 38.77
C GLN A 8 -32.28 -4.11 38.88
N MET A 9 -31.76 -3.86 40.08
CA MET A 9 -30.65 -2.91 40.26
C MET A 9 -29.37 -3.37 39.59
N PHE A 10 -29.04 -4.66 39.70
CA PHE A 10 -27.87 -5.23 39.02
C PHE A 10 -28.00 -5.15 37.49
N GLN A 11 -29.18 -5.47 36.94
CA GLN A 11 -29.46 -5.35 35.50
C GLN A 11 -29.32 -3.90 35.01
N ASN A 12 -29.86 -2.93 35.76
CA ASN A 12 -29.72 -1.51 35.43
C ASN A 12 -28.26 -1.05 35.48
N LEU A 13 -27.48 -1.53 36.47
CA LEU A 13 -26.05 -1.21 36.58
C LEU A 13 -25.27 -1.76 35.38
N VAL A 14 -25.49 -3.01 35.01
CA VAL A 14 -24.85 -3.63 33.83
C VAL A 14 -25.22 -2.87 32.56
N PHE A 15 -26.48 -2.48 32.39
CA PHE A 15 -26.93 -1.70 31.24
C PHE A 15 -26.25 -0.32 31.16
N LEU A 16 -26.12 0.38 32.30
CA LEU A 16 -25.40 1.65 32.36
C LEU A 16 -23.91 1.51 32.05
N ILE A 17 -23.27 0.42 32.49
CA ILE A 17 -21.87 0.12 32.16
C ILE A 17 -21.72 -0.11 30.65
N ILE A 18 -22.62 -0.90 30.04
CA ILE A 18 -22.58 -1.15 28.59
C ILE A 18 -22.77 0.14 27.80
N ILE A 19 -23.72 1.00 28.19
CA ILE A 19 -23.90 2.32 27.56
C ILE A 19 -22.64 3.17 27.75
N GLY A 20 -22.06 3.20 28.95
CA GLY A 20 -20.84 3.94 29.24
C GLY A 20 -19.67 3.50 28.35
N LEU A 21 -19.47 2.19 28.20
CA LEU A 21 -18.45 1.62 27.31
C LEU A 21 -18.74 1.92 25.83
N PHE A 22 -20.00 1.84 25.40
CA PHE A 22 -20.40 2.20 24.04
C PHE A 22 -20.14 3.68 23.75
N LEU A 23 -20.53 4.59 24.65
CA LEU A 23 -20.28 6.02 24.50
C LEU A 23 -18.78 6.35 24.54
N LEU A 24 -18.00 5.67 25.37
CA LEU A 24 -16.54 5.82 25.41
C LEU A 24 -15.89 5.31 24.12
N GLY A 25 -16.37 4.19 23.58
CA GLY A 25 -15.95 3.66 22.29
C GLY A 25 -16.33 4.59 21.13
N LEU A 26 -17.56 5.11 21.12
CA LEU A 26 -18.04 6.08 20.15
C LEU A 26 -17.26 7.39 20.24
N TYR A 27 -16.95 7.87 21.45
CA TYR A 27 -16.09 9.02 21.66
C TYR A 27 -14.66 8.75 21.13
N GLY A 28 -14.11 7.57 21.42
CA GLY A 28 -12.83 7.14 20.85
C GLY A 28 -12.86 7.17 19.32
N TYR A 29 -13.88 6.57 18.71
CA TYR A 29 -14.05 6.52 17.25
C TYR A 29 -14.23 7.90 16.61
N LEU A 30 -15.04 8.78 17.21
CA LEU A 30 -15.35 10.10 16.66
C LEU A 30 -14.27 11.15 16.95
N TYR A 31 -13.43 10.97 17.98
CA TYR A 31 -12.50 12.03 18.42
C TYR A 31 -11.04 11.59 18.49
N ARG A 32 -10.71 10.30 18.63
CA ARG A 32 -9.33 9.81 18.52
C ARG A 32 -9.01 9.45 17.07
N HIS A 33 -8.93 10.48 16.24
CA HIS A 33 -8.31 10.32 14.94
C HIS A 33 -6.80 10.28 15.13
N GLU A 34 -6.11 9.32 14.52
CA GLU A 34 -4.66 9.46 14.34
C GLU A 34 -4.35 10.77 13.61
N SER A 35 -3.13 11.27 13.71
CA SER A 35 -2.73 12.42 12.87
C SER A 35 -2.57 11.94 11.42
N ASN A 36 -2.89 12.80 10.45
CA ASN A 36 -2.60 12.49 9.05
C ASN A 36 -1.10 12.72 8.80
N TYR A 37 -0.30 11.65 8.79
CA TYR A 37 1.13 11.73 8.47
C TYR A 37 1.42 11.70 6.98
N CYS A 38 0.38 11.61 6.17
CA CYS A 38 0.47 11.71 4.74
C CYS A 38 0.77 13.16 4.31
N GLU A 39 1.90 13.39 3.67
CA GLU A 39 2.25 14.70 3.15
C GLU A 39 1.48 14.98 1.85
N MET A 40 1.07 16.22 1.64
CA MET A 40 0.38 16.63 0.41
C MET A 40 1.35 16.64 -0.78
N THR A 41 0.97 16.04 -1.91
CA THR A 41 1.61 16.32 -3.20
C THR A 41 1.18 17.68 -3.75
N TYR A 42 2.11 18.40 -4.36
CA TYR A 42 1.82 19.63 -5.08
C TYR A 42 2.20 19.49 -6.55
N MET A 43 1.44 20.15 -7.41
CA MET A 43 1.76 20.23 -8.83
C MET A 43 2.91 21.22 -9.00
N PHE A 44 3.88 20.87 -9.85
CA PHE A 44 5.05 21.70 -10.10
C PHE A 44 4.74 22.89 -11.01
N GLU A 45 3.85 22.69 -11.99
CA GLU A 45 3.30 23.72 -12.86
C GLU A 45 1.75 23.66 -12.86
N ASN A 46 1.11 24.55 -13.62
CA ASN A 46 -0.33 24.60 -13.69
C ASN A 46 -0.90 23.33 -14.36
N PRO A 47 -1.68 22.50 -13.63
CA PRO A 47 -2.24 21.29 -14.18
C PRO A 47 -3.31 21.60 -15.22
N THR A 48 -3.15 21.05 -16.41
CA THR A 48 -4.11 21.20 -17.51
C THR A 48 -4.67 19.84 -17.91
N TYR A 49 -5.94 19.83 -18.30
CA TYR A 49 -6.65 18.63 -18.71
C TYR A 49 -7.23 18.86 -20.10
N HIS A 50 -6.68 18.17 -21.09
CA HIS A 50 -7.10 18.29 -22.47
C HIS A 50 -8.08 17.16 -22.81
N ARG A 51 -9.31 17.52 -23.21
CA ARG A 51 -10.35 16.54 -23.58
C ARG A 51 -9.93 15.81 -24.86
N ILE A 52 -10.00 14.49 -24.83
CA ILE A 52 -9.72 13.62 -25.97
C ILE A 52 -11.05 13.22 -26.58
N PRO A 53 -11.31 13.57 -27.84
CA PRO A 53 -12.57 13.21 -28.48
C PRO A 53 -12.64 11.72 -28.78
N LEU A 54 -13.76 11.10 -28.42
CA LEU A 54 -14.09 9.72 -28.78
C LEU A 54 -14.85 9.69 -30.12
N PRO A 55 -15.05 8.52 -30.75
CA PRO A 55 -15.93 8.39 -31.90
C PRO A 55 -17.33 9.00 -31.63
N ALA A 56 -17.95 9.59 -32.65
CA ALA A 56 -19.15 10.41 -32.48
C ALA A 56 -20.36 9.63 -31.90
N ASP A 57 -20.48 8.36 -32.24
CA ASP A 57 -21.48 7.44 -31.69
C ASP A 57 -21.25 7.18 -30.19
N VAL A 58 -19.99 7.03 -29.77
CA VAL A 58 -19.59 6.87 -28.37
C VAL A 58 -19.86 8.16 -27.60
N GLU A 59 -19.45 9.33 -28.11
CA GLU A 59 -19.75 10.62 -27.47
C GLU A 59 -21.26 10.88 -27.37
N LYS A 60 -22.04 10.47 -28.40
CA LYS A 60 -23.49 10.59 -28.36
C LYS A 60 -24.13 9.68 -27.32
N ARG A 61 -23.60 8.48 -27.10
CA ARG A 61 -24.10 7.52 -26.10
C ARG A 61 -23.69 7.90 -24.68
N TYR A 62 -22.46 8.35 -24.51
CA TYR A 62 -21.84 8.65 -23.21
C TYR A 62 -21.59 10.15 -23.02
N ARG A 63 -22.59 10.99 -23.34
CA ARG A 63 -22.46 12.47 -23.37
C ARG A 63 -22.00 13.09 -22.05
N ARG A 64 -22.31 12.44 -20.94
CA ARG A 64 -21.94 12.86 -19.59
C ARG A 64 -20.51 12.47 -19.23
N TYR A 65 -19.89 11.51 -19.91
CA TYR A 65 -18.54 11.07 -19.59
C TYR A 65 -17.51 11.75 -20.48
N GLY A 66 -16.29 11.85 -19.96
CA GLY A 66 -15.18 12.49 -20.64
C GLY A 66 -13.88 11.70 -20.49
N LEU A 67 -13.06 11.73 -21.53
CA LEU A 67 -11.69 11.26 -21.48
C LEU A 67 -10.76 12.47 -21.58
N TYR A 68 -9.78 12.56 -20.68
CA TYR A 68 -8.84 13.68 -20.62
C TYR A 68 -7.40 13.17 -20.58
N SER A 69 -6.47 13.84 -21.27
CA SER A 69 -5.04 13.74 -20.98
C SER A 69 -4.64 14.82 -19.99
N TYR A 70 -3.89 14.43 -18.95
CA TYR A 70 -3.23 15.33 -18.03
C TYR A 70 -1.94 15.87 -18.65
N CYS A 71 -1.62 17.15 -18.45
CA CYS A 71 -0.34 17.74 -18.85
C CYS A 71 0.02 18.95 -17.97
N GLU A 72 1.30 19.29 -17.97
CA GLU A 72 1.87 20.47 -17.31
C GLU A 72 2.87 21.15 -18.25
N GLY A 73 2.97 22.48 -18.17
CA GLY A 73 3.99 23.25 -18.89
C GLY A 73 4.01 23.04 -20.40
N SER A 74 5.21 22.93 -20.96
CA SER A 74 5.44 22.75 -22.40
C SER A 74 4.90 21.43 -22.95
N ARG A 75 4.72 20.39 -22.11
CA ARG A 75 4.14 19.10 -22.54
C ARG A 75 2.70 19.26 -23.05
N CYS A 76 1.98 20.27 -22.57
CA CYS A 76 0.61 20.54 -23.00
C CYS A 76 0.48 20.87 -24.48
N GLU A 77 1.51 21.41 -25.13
CA GLU A 77 1.46 21.68 -26.56
C GLU A 77 1.37 20.39 -27.40
N ALA A 78 2.11 19.36 -26.99
CA ALA A 78 2.07 18.05 -27.63
C ALA A 78 0.71 17.36 -27.42
N HIS A 79 0.19 17.41 -26.18
CA HIS A 79 -1.10 16.81 -25.83
C HIS A 79 -2.27 17.46 -26.58
N ARG A 80 -2.27 18.80 -26.75
CA ARG A 80 -3.27 19.51 -27.57
C ARG A 80 -3.28 19.08 -29.03
N ARG A 81 -2.13 18.64 -29.54
CA ARG A 81 -1.98 18.09 -30.90
C ARG A 81 -2.21 16.58 -30.95
N ASN A 82 -2.67 15.97 -29.84
CA ASN A 82 -2.82 14.53 -29.66
C ASN A 82 -1.53 13.75 -29.98
N ARG A 83 -0.37 14.30 -29.63
CA ARG A 83 0.94 13.66 -29.84
C ARG A 83 1.44 13.12 -28.51
N PHE A 84 1.55 11.81 -28.43
CA PHE A 84 1.97 11.07 -27.24
C PHE A 84 3.15 10.15 -27.57
N THR A 85 4.12 10.10 -26.67
CA THR A 85 5.39 9.38 -26.87
C THR A 85 5.76 8.49 -25.68
N GLY A 86 5.20 8.77 -24.51
CA GLY A 86 5.41 8.00 -23.29
C GLY A 86 4.61 6.71 -23.26
N PHE A 87 4.67 6.04 -22.11
CA PHE A 87 3.86 4.87 -21.82
C PHE A 87 2.49 5.30 -21.25
N PRO A 88 1.37 4.84 -21.81
CA PRO A 88 0.05 5.30 -21.36
C PRO A 88 -0.32 4.72 -20.00
N VAL A 89 -0.84 5.59 -19.13
CA VAL A 89 -1.48 5.24 -17.86
C VAL A 89 -2.88 5.83 -17.84
N LEU A 90 -3.88 5.00 -17.61
CA LEU A 90 -5.26 5.46 -17.42
C LEU A 90 -5.63 5.43 -15.94
N PHE A 91 -5.94 6.60 -15.40
CA PHE A 91 -6.50 6.78 -14.06
C PHE A 91 -8.03 6.70 -14.11
N ILE A 92 -8.61 5.81 -13.33
CA ILE A 92 -10.05 5.56 -13.27
C ILE A 92 -10.54 5.99 -11.89
N VAL A 93 -11.34 7.04 -11.86
CA VAL A 93 -11.79 7.70 -10.62
C VAL A 93 -12.84 6.90 -9.86
N GLY A 94 -12.97 7.24 -8.58
CA GLY A 94 -13.93 6.66 -7.65
C GLY A 94 -15.33 7.27 -7.73
N ASN A 95 -16.12 6.97 -6.70
CA ASN A 95 -17.47 7.48 -6.50
C ASN A 95 -17.44 8.99 -6.18
N ALA A 96 -18.23 9.80 -6.88
CA ALA A 96 -18.27 11.26 -6.70
C ALA A 96 -16.90 11.95 -6.80
N ASP A 97 -15.97 11.34 -7.54
CA ASP A 97 -14.60 11.83 -7.66
C ASP A 97 -14.34 12.50 -9.01
N SER A 98 -13.52 13.55 -8.96
CA SER A 98 -13.11 14.28 -10.14
C SER A 98 -11.93 13.60 -10.85
N TYR A 99 -11.98 13.56 -12.19
CA TYR A 99 -10.87 13.15 -13.06
C TYR A 99 -9.54 13.86 -12.76
N ARG A 100 -9.60 14.99 -12.05
CA ARG A 100 -8.45 15.79 -11.60
C ARG A 100 -7.58 15.12 -10.53
N GLN A 101 -8.03 14.03 -9.90
CA GLN A 101 -7.21 13.28 -8.94
C GLN A 101 -5.88 12.78 -9.52
N VAL A 102 -5.84 12.50 -10.83
CA VAL A 102 -4.64 12.06 -11.55
C VAL A 102 -3.44 13.02 -11.39
N ARG A 103 -3.68 14.30 -11.07
CA ARG A 103 -2.66 15.35 -10.99
C ARG A 103 -1.49 15.02 -10.07
N SER A 104 -1.76 14.36 -8.95
CA SER A 104 -0.74 14.02 -7.96
C SER A 104 0.27 13.05 -8.56
N LEU A 105 -0.24 11.97 -9.17
CA LEU A 105 0.59 10.98 -9.85
C LEU A 105 1.27 11.57 -11.09
N GLY A 106 0.52 12.30 -11.92
CA GLY A 106 1.03 12.89 -13.14
C GLY A 106 2.15 13.91 -12.91
N SER A 107 1.99 14.83 -11.95
CA SER A 107 3.00 15.86 -11.69
C SER A 107 4.30 15.28 -11.15
N VAL A 108 4.19 14.35 -10.19
CA VAL A 108 5.36 13.68 -9.62
C VAL A 108 6.09 12.87 -10.69
N ALA A 109 5.36 12.10 -11.51
CA ALA A 109 5.94 11.36 -12.63
C ALA A 109 6.61 12.25 -13.68
N TYR A 110 6.03 13.40 -14.01
CA TYR A 110 6.61 14.36 -14.94
C TYR A 110 7.89 15.03 -14.43
N ARG A 111 8.03 15.16 -13.11
CA ARG A 111 9.24 15.69 -12.48
C ARG A 111 10.33 14.63 -12.33
N MET A 112 9.94 13.38 -12.07
CA MET A 112 10.86 12.25 -11.87
C MET A 112 11.31 11.60 -13.17
N GLY A 113 10.48 11.63 -14.21
CA GLY A 113 10.78 11.08 -15.52
C GLY A 113 11.76 11.94 -16.31
N ASP A 114 12.65 11.27 -17.05
CA ASP A 114 13.54 11.88 -18.04
C ASP A 114 13.03 11.61 -19.46
N GLN A 115 13.80 11.97 -20.50
CA GLN A 115 13.41 11.75 -21.90
C GLN A 115 13.21 10.27 -22.28
N GLN A 116 13.81 9.32 -21.55
CA GLN A 116 13.66 7.88 -21.78
C GLN A 116 12.55 7.27 -20.92
N LYS A 117 12.16 7.94 -19.82
CA LYS A 117 11.16 7.49 -18.85
C LYS A 117 9.94 8.40 -18.82
N GLN A 118 9.23 8.47 -19.95
CA GLN A 118 8.02 9.28 -20.05
C GLN A 118 6.77 8.42 -19.84
N LEU A 119 5.94 8.85 -18.90
CA LEU A 119 4.58 8.37 -18.67
C LEU A 119 3.60 9.38 -19.25
N ASP A 120 2.56 8.92 -19.95
CA ASP A 120 1.47 9.79 -20.42
C ASP A 120 0.20 9.46 -19.65
N PHE A 121 -0.31 10.42 -18.88
CA PHE A 121 -1.45 10.20 -18.00
C PHE A 121 -2.76 10.61 -18.66
N PHE A 122 -3.71 9.70 -18.60
CA PHE A 122 -5.09 9.88 -19.00
C PHE A 122 -5.99 9.69 -17.78
N SER A 123 -7.16 10.32 -17.78
CA SER A 123 -8.14 10.19 -16.72
C SER A 123 -9.55 10.23 -17.29
N ILE A 124 -10.45 9.47 -16.67
CA ILE A 124 -11.86 9.45 -17.02
C ILE A 124 -12.66 10.33 -16.06
N ASP A 125 -13.55 11.12 -16.65
CA ASP A 125 -14.60 11.84 -15.94
C ASP A 125 -15.92 11.06 -16.06
N PHE A 126 -16.41 10.57 -14.93
CA PHE A 126 -17.73 9.93 -14.83
C PHE A 126 -18.83 10.91 -14.44
N ASN A 127 -18.61 12.22 -14.57
CA ASN A 127 -19.53 13.28 -14.13
C ASN A 127 -19.87 13.17 -12.64
N GLU A 128 -18.89 12.74 -11.83
CA GLU A 128 -18.99 12.62 -10.38
C GLU A 128 -20.22 11.81 -9.91
N GLU A 129 -20.61 10.78 -10.68
CA GLU A 129 -21.74 9.92 -10.35
C GLU A 129 -21.53 9.12 -9.05
N LEU A 130 -22.64 8.91 -8.32
CA LEU A 130 -22.70 8.17 -7.05
C LEU A 130 -22.72 6.65 -7.25
N SER A 131 -21.72 6.13 -7.95
CA SER A 131 -21.61 4.74 -8.40
C SER A 131 -21.49 3.71 -7.26
N ALA A 132 -21.10 4.15 -6.05
CA ALA A 132 -21.10 3.29 -4.86
C ALA A 132 -22.50 3.14 -4.22
N LEU A 133 -23.44 4.02 -4.58
CA LEU A 133 -24.82 4.01 -4.06
C LEU A 133 -25.84 3.50 -5.09
N PHE A 134 -25.52 3.56 -6.38
CA PHE A 134 -26.42 3.13 -7.44
C PHE A 134 -25.70 2.29 -8.49
N GLY A 135 -26.03 1.00 -8.57
CA GLY A 135 -25.35 0.04 -9.46
C GLY A 135 -25.70 0.20 -10.94
N GLY A 136 -26.79 0.90 -11.27
CA GLY A 136 -27.27 1.07 -12.64
C GLY A 136 -26.31 1.80 -13.58
N VAL A 137 -25.28 2.47 -13.06
CA VAL A 137 -24.25 3.16 -13.87
C VAL A 137 -23.00 2.31 -14.11
N LEU A 138 -22.74 1.27 -13.31
CA LEU A 138 -21.48 0.53 -13.31
C LEU A 138 -21.17 -0.14 -14.65
N GLU A 139 -22.21 -0.65 -15.33
CA GLU A 139 -22.06 -1.24 -16.66
C GLU A 139 -21.66 -0.19 -17.71
N GLN A 140 -22.35 0.95 -17.72
CA GLN A 140 -22.08 2.05 -18.66
C GLN A 140 -20.69 2.64 -18.44
N GLN A 141 -20.27 2.77 -17.18
CA GLN A 141 -18.92 3.21 -16.83
C GLN A 141 -17.87 2.19 -17.29
N THR A 142 -18.13 0.89 -17.12
CA THR A 142 -17.24 -0.18 -17.60
C THR A 142 -17.11 -0.16 -19.13
N GLU A 143 -18.21 0.02 -19.86
CA GLU A 143 -18.16 0.18 -21.31
C GLU A 143 -17.35 1.41 -21.72
N PHE A 144 -17.55 2.54 -21.03
CA PHE A 144 -16.81 3.78 -21.31
C PHE A 144 -15.30 3.64 -21.03
N VAL A 145 -14.91 2.89 -19.99
CA VAL A 145 -13.51 2.52 -19.74
C VAL A 145 -12.94 1.74 -20.92
N ALA A 146 -13.66 0.75 -21.45
CA ALA A 146 -13.20 -0.01 -22.61
C ALA A 146 -12.99 0.87 -23.85
N TYR A 147 -13.95 1.74 -24.18
CA TYR A 147 -13.81 2.70 -25.28
C TYR A 147 -12.64 3.67 -25.06
N SER A 148 -12.43 4.10 -23.82
CA SER A 148 -11.33 4.98 -23.45
C SER A 148 -9.98 4.30 -23.67
N ILE A 149 -9.82 3.03 -23.26
CA ILE A 149 -8.59 2.26 -23.48
C ILE A 149 -8.30 2.13 -24.99
N GLN A 150 -9.29 1.74 -25.78
CA GLN A 150 -9.14 1.66 -27.24
C GLN A 150 -8.72 3.01 -27.83
N LYS A 151 -9.39 4.09 -27.42
CA LYS A 151 -9.10 5.44 -27.89
C LYS A 151 -7.69 5.85 -27.54
N ILE A 152 -7.25 5.66 -26.29
CA ILE A 152 -5.90 6.01 -25.84
C ILE A 152 -4.86 5.29 -26.70
N LEU A 153 -4.99 3.97 -26.86
CA LEU A 153 -4.02 3.19 -27.62
C LEU A 153 -3.96 3.60 -29.10
N SER A 154 -5.08 4.03 -29.68
CA SER A 154 -5.12 4.55 -31.07
C SER A 154 -4.33 5.85 -31.28
N LEU A 155 -3.98 6.57 -30.21
CA LEU A 155 -3.19 7.81 -30.28
C LEU A 155 -1.70 7.55 -30.47
N TYR A 156 -1.24 6.31 -30.29
CA TYR A 156 0.15 5.92 -30.39
C TYR A 156 0.47 5.30 -31.75
N LYS A 157 1.59 5.71 -32.35
CA LYS A 157 2.06 5.17 -33.65
C LYS A 157 2.52 3.71 -33.57
N ILE A 158 3.00 3.29 -32.39
CA ILE A 158 3.49 1.95 -32.12
C ILE A 158 2.48 1.29 -31.20
N ASN A 159 2.17 0.01 -31.45
CA ASN A 159 1.33 -0.76 -30.55
C ASN A 159 1.90 -0.73 -29.12
N ARG A 160 1.13 -0.13 -28.19
CA ARG A 160 1.46 -0.05 -26.77
C ARG A 160 0.50 -0.91 -25.95
N THR A 161 0.94 -1.28 -24.76
CA THR A 161 0.07 -1.71 -23.67
C THR A 161 -0.19 -0.51 -22.75
N ILE A 162 -1.17 -0.64 -21.86
CA ILE A 162 -1.59 0.40 -20.92
C ILE A 162 -1.55 -0.12 -19.49
N ILE A 163 -1.22 0.78 -18.55
CA ILE A 163 -1.34 0.53 -17.11
C ILE A 163 -2.65 1.19 -16.63
N LEU A 164 -3.41 0.48 -15.80
CA LEU A 164 -4.60 1.02 -15.15
C LEU A 164 -4.28 1.38 -13.71
N VAL A 165 -4.69 2.57 -13.28
CA VAL A 165 -4.69 2.97 -11.87
C VAL A 165 -6.11 3.31 -11.48
N GLY A 166 -6.69 2.59 -10.52
CA GLY A 166 -8.09 2.78 -10.12
C GLY A 166 -8.22 3.15 -8.65
N ASN A 167 -8.98 4.20 -8.34
CA ASN A 167 -9.33 4.55 -6.96
C ASN A 167 -10.74 4.07 -6.64
N SER A 168 -10.94 3.47 -5.45
CA SER A 168 -12.26 3.08 -4.96
C SER A 168 -13.02 2.23 -6.00
N ILE A 169 -14.26 2.57 -6.34
CA ILE A 169 -15.03 1.86 -7.38
C ILE A 169 -14.32 1.84 -8.75
N GLY A 170 -13.46 2.82 -9.06
CA GLY A 170 -12.67 2.85 -10.28
C GLY A 170 -11.70 1.69 -10.42
N GLY A 171 -11.17 1.17 -9.30
CA GLY A 171 -10.37 -0.06 -9.29
C GLY A 171 -11.19 -1.31 -9.58
N LEU A 172 -12.45 -1.34 -9.13
CA LEU A 172 -13.39 -2.40 -9.51
C LEU A 172 -13.72 -2.32 -11.01
N LEU A 173 -13.97 -1.13 -11.55
CA LEU A 173 -14.20 -0.93 -12.99
C LEU A 173 -12.99 -1.36 -13.84
N SER A 174 -11.78 -1.18 -13.32
CA SER A 174 -10.54 -1.65 -13.93
C SER A 174 -10.49 -3.18 -14.06
N ARG A 175 -11.13 -3.90 -13.13
CA ARG A 175 -11.34 -5.36 -13.21
C ARG A 175 -12.52 -5.74 -14.08
N ALA A 176 -13.60 -4.96 -14.03
CA ALA A 176 -14.83 -5.21 -14.76
C ALA A 176 -14.67 -5.08 -16.27
N VAL A 177 -13.72 -4.27 -16.75
CA VAL A 177 -13.47 -4.09 -18.19
C VAL A 177 -13.13 -5.42 -18.88
N PHE A 178 -12.63 -6.43 -18.16
CA PHE A 178 -12.33 -7.76 -18.70
C PHE A 178 -13.57 -8.60 -19.01
N LEU A 179 -14.75 -8.21 -18.52
CA LEU A 179 -16.02 -8.84 -18.89
C LEU A 179 -16.54 -8.34 -20.25
N GLN A 180 -15.91 -7.31 -20.82
CA GLN A 180 -16.32 -6.72 -22.10
C GLN A 180 -15.98 -7.66 -23.27
N PRO A 181 -16.80 -7.68 -24.33
CA PRO A 181 -16.55 -8.54 -25.48
C PRO A 181 -15.27 -8.14 -26.20
N LEU A 182 -14.60 -9.10 -26.86
CA LEU A 182 -13.35 -8.87 -27.60
C LEU A 182 -13.47 -7.82 -28.72
N SER A 183 -14.67 -7.62 -29.26
CA SER A 183 -14.96 -6.54 -30.21
C SER A 183 -14.81 -5.15 -29.61
N ARG A 184 -14.91 -5.03 -28.28
CA ARG A 184 -14.81 -3.78 -27.51
C ARG A 184 -13.56 -3.70 -26.63
N PHE A 185 -12.97 -4.82 -26.25
CA PHE A 185 -11.79 -4.79 -25.39
C PHE A 185 -10.88 -5.99 -25.64
N ASN A 186 -9.61 -5.73 -25.95
CA ASN A 186 -8.59 -6.78 -26.02
C ASN A 186 -7.89 -6.88 -24.66
N PRO A 187 -8.07 -7.98 -23.89
CA PRO A 187 -7.50 -8.09 -22.55
C PRO A 187 -5.97 -8.02 -22.53
N ASN A 188 -5.29 -8.37 -23.63
CA ASN A 188 -3.82 -8.35 -23.73
C ASN A 188 -3.22 -6.93 -23.77
N THR A 189 -4.04 -5.89 -23.93
CA THR A 189 -3.55 -4.51 -23.97
C THR A 189 -3.27 -3.97 -22.57
N VAL A 190 -3.83 -4.56 -21.52
CA VAL A 190 -3.54 -4.20 -20.12
C VAL A 190 -2.50 -5.17 -19.57
N ARG A 191 -1.52 -4.67 -18.80
CA ARG A 191 -0.46 -5.50 -18.20
C ARG A 191 -0.36 -5.38 -16.69
N LEU A 192 -0.71 -4.21 -16.16
CA LEU A 192 -0.64 -3.91 -14.74
C LEU A 192 -1.87 -3.10 -14.35
N ILE A 193 -2.46 -3.47 -13.23
CA ILE A 193 -3.50 -2.72 -12.55
C ILE A 193 -2.99 -2.40 -11.14
N ILE A 194 -3.02 -1.12 -10.76
CA ILE A 194 -2.79 -0.68 -9.39
C ILE A 194 -4.10 -0.10 -8.87
N THR A 195 -4.63 -0.65 -7.80
CA THR A 195 -5.85 -0.16 -7.15
C THR A 195 -5.52 0.51 -5.82
N GLN A 196 -6.24 1.58 -5.53
CA GLN A 196 -6.12 2.37 -4.30
C GLN A 196 -7.48 2.37 -3.61
N ALA A 197 -7.53 1.96 -2.36
CA ALA A 197 -8.73 1.90 -1.52
C ALA A 197 -9.93 1.24 -2.23
N THR A 198 -9.67 0.22 -3.05
CA THR A 198 -10.69 -0.42 -3.87
C THR A 198 -11.32 -1.57 -3.10
N PRO A 199 -12.63 -1.54 -2.81
CA PRO A 199 -13.34 -2.68 -2.25
C PRO A 199 -13.44 -3.75 -3.33
N HIS A 200 -12.57 -4.76 -3.28
CA HIS A 200 -12.51 -5.89 -4.20
C HIS A 200 -13.47 -7.02 -3.82
N GLN A 201 -13.61 -7.30 -2.53
CA GLN A 201 -14.37 -8.46 -2.03
C GLN A 201 -15.89 -8.28 -2.13
N ALA A 202 -16.38 -7.12 -1.70
CA ALA A 202 -17.80 -6.80 -1.62
C ALA A 202 -17.99 -5.27 -1.64
N PRO A 203 -19.17 -4.76 -2.01
CA PRO A 203 -19.44 -3.33 -1.95
C PRO A 203 -19.41 -2.81 -0.50
N VAL A 204 -19.01 -1.56 -0.33
CA VAL A 204 -19.04 -0.88 0.99
C VAL A 204 -20.46 -0.83 1.54
N ILE A 205 -21.42 -0.55 0.65
CA ILE A 205 -22.84 -0.45 0.95
C ILE A 205 -23.58 -1.39 0.01
N HIS A 206 -24.38 -2.28 0.57
CA HIS A 206 -25.31 -3.12 -0.19
C HIS A 206 -26.57 -2.33 -0.56
N SER A 207 -26.41 -1.29 -1.40
CA SER A 207 -27.47 -0.32 -1.69
C SER A 207 -28.57 -0.88 -2.59
N ASP A 208 -28.20 -1.71 -3.57
CA ASP A 208 -29.14 -2.36 -4.48
C ASP A 208 -28.58 -3.72 -4.98
N SER A 209 -29.44 -4.50 -5.64
CA SER A 209 -29.06 -5.81 -6.20
C SER A 209 -28.14 -5.69 -7.42
N TYR A 210 -28.15 -4.56 -8.15
CA TYR A 210 -27.28 -4.34 -9.29
C TYR A 210 -25.82 -4.26 -8.86
N VAL A 211 -25.51 -3.52 -7.77
CA VAL A 211 -24.16 -3.44 -7.19
C VAL A 211 -23.68 -4.82 -6.77
N VAL A 212 -24.49 -5.54 -5.98
CA VAL A 212 -24.09 -6.88 -5.49
C VAL A 212 -23.86 -7.84 -6.65
N ASN A 213 -24.76 -7.90 -7.64
CA ASN A 213 -24.62 -8.77 -8.81
C ASN A 213 -23.43 -8.37 -9.69
N PHE A 214 -23.11 -7.07 -9.79
CA PHE A 214 -21.93 -6.59 -10.50
C PHE A 214 -20.65 -7.10 -9.85
N TYR A 215 -20.52 -6.95 -8.53
CA TYR A 215 -19.41 -7.50 -7.76
C TYR A 215 -19.26 -9.01 -7.93
N SER A 216 -20.37 -9.76 -7.79
CA SER A 216 -20.35 -11.21 -7.93
C SER A 216 -19.84 -11.65 -9.29
N ARG A 217 -20.32 -11.05 -10.39
CA ARG A 217 -19.84 -11.38 -11.75
C ARG A 217 -18.38 -11.05 -11.96
N VAL A 218 -17.92 -9.88 -11.48
CA VAL A 218 -16.50 -9.49 -11.60
C VAL A 218 -15.62 -10.45 -10.81
N ASN A 219 -16.03 -10.80 -9.58
CA ASN A 219 -15.27 -11.70 -8.72
C ASN A 219 -15.25 -13.14 -9.26
N GLU A 220 -16.38 -13.67 -9.71
CA GLU A 220 -16.46 -15.01 -10.32
C GLU A 220 -15.60 -15.12 -11.58
N TYR A 221 -15.68 -14.13 -12.48
CA TYR A 221 -14.81 -14.10 -13.67
C TYR A 221 -13.34 -14.11 -13.29
N TRP A 222 -12.91 -13.25 -12.37
CA TRP A 222 -11.50 -13.16 -11.97
C TRP A 222 -10.99 -14.44 -11.30
N LYS A 223 -11.81 -15.07 -10.44
CA LYS A 223 -11.49 -16.38 -9.83
C LYS A 223 -11.20 -17.45 -10.88
N ASN A 224 -12.05 -17.53 -11.90
CA ASN A 224 -11.98 -18.57 -12.91
C ASN A 224 -10.90 -18.30 -13.95
N GLU A 225 -10.65 -17.03 -14.27
CA GLU A 225 -9.82 -16.63 -15.40
C GLU A 225 -8.39 -16.18 -15.01
N TRP A 226 -8.11 -15.97 -13.71
CA TRP A 226 -6.81 -15.48 -13.24
C TRP A 226 -5.64 -16.27 -13.83
N ASN A 227 -5.70 -17.60 -13.76
CA ASN A 227 -4.66 -18.51 -14.26
C ASN A 227 -4.86 -18.98 -15.71
N ASN A 228 -5.92 -18.50 -16.36
CA ASN A 228 -6.27 -18.84 -17.73
C ASN A 228 -6.05 -17.61 -18.64
N SER A 229 -7.12 -16.89 -18.97
CA SER A 229 -7.07 -15.75 -19.90
C SER A 229 -6.38 -14.50 -19.32
N LEU A 230 -6.15 -14.43 -18.00
CA LEU A 230 -5.55 -13.27 -17.32
C LEU A 230 -4.08 -13.49 -16.89
N LYS A 231 -3.41 -14.53 -17.40
CA LYS A 231 -2.03 -14.89 -17.02
C LYS A 231 -0.98 -13.80 -17.30
N HIS A 232 -1.29 -12.86 -18.19
CA HIS A 232 -0.43 -11.73 -18.58
C HIS A 232 -0.56 -10.51 -17.66
N LEU A 233 -1.47 -10.55 -16.68
CA LEU A 233 -1.72 -9.44 -15.76
C LEU A 233 -0.94 -9.56 -14.46
N VAL A 234 -0.64 -8.40 -13.89
CA VAL A 234 -0.22 -8.20 -12.51
C VAL A 234 -1.17 -7.22 -11.83
N LEU A 235 -1.55 -7.48 -10.57
CA LEU A 235 -2.48 -6.66 -9.81
C LEU A 235 -1.88 -6.25 -8.45
N VAL A 236 -1.88 -4.94 -8.15
CA VAL A 236 -1.48 -4.41 -6.83
C VAL A 236 -2.69 -3.74 -6.20
N SER A 237 -3.08 -4.15 -5.00
CA SER A 237 -4.13 -3.54 -4.19
C SER A 237 -3.55 -2.83 -2.99
N LEU A 238 -3.76 -1.53 -2.91
CA LEU A 238 -3.27 -0.66 -1.84
C LEU A 238 -4.46 -0.25 -0.96
N ALA A 239 -4.48 -0.71 0.28
CA ALA A 239 -5.53 -0.39 1.25
C ALA A 239 -5.09 0.75 2.19
N GLY A 240 -5.99 1.69 2.47
CA GLY A 240 -5.64 2.88 3.26
C GLY A 240 -5.29 2.59 4.72
N GLY A 241 -5.73 1.46 5.29
CA GLY A 241 -5.54 1.15 6.70
C GLY A 241 -6.55 1.86 7.59
N ASP A 242 -6.20 2.06 8.87
CA ASP A 242 -7.15 2.47 9.91
C ASP A 242 -7.83 3.82 9.69
N ARG A 243 -7.23 4.72 8.90
CA ARG A 243 -7.81 6.03 8.53
C ARG A 243 -8.83 5.96 7.41
N ASP A 244 -8.87 4.87 6.64
CA ASP A 244 -9.91 4.70 5.62
C ASP A 244 -11.20 4.20 6.27
N HIS A 245 -11.98 5.15 6.76
CA HIS A 245 -13.28 4.86 7.37
C HIS A 245 -14.38 4.58 6.33
N LEU A 246 -14.13 4.81 5.04
CA LEU A 246 -15.10 4.52 3.98
C LEU A 246 -14.92 3.10 3.46
N VAL A 247 -13.69 2.66 3.21
CA VAL A 247 -13.40 1.32 2.71
C VAL A 247 -12.53 0.59 3.71
N ARG A 248 -13.12 -0.40 4.38
CA ARG A 248 -12.38 -1.27 5.30
C ARG A 248 -11.31 -2.06 4.55
N SER A 249 -10.14 -2.20 5.18
CA SER A 249 -8.98 -2.88 4.59
C SER A 249 -9.24 -4.33 4.15
N ASP A 250 -10.10 -5.07 4.84
CA ASP A 250 -10.47 -6.44 4.47
C ASP A 250 -11.22 -6.51 3.14
N LEU A 251 -11.98 -5.47 2.79
CA LEU A 251 -12.65 -5.39 1.49
C LEU A 251 -11.64 -5.19 0.34
N CYS A 252 -10.48 -4.60 0.62
CA CYS A 252 -9.42 -4.38 -0.36
C CYS A 252 -8.58 -5.63 -0.64
N SER A 253 -8.72 -6.69 0.15
CA SER A 253 -7.95 -7.91 -0.04
C SER A 253 -8.26 -8.58 -1.38
N LEU A 254 -7.25 -9.22 -1.95
CA LEU A 254 -7.37 -10.03 -3.16
C LEU A 254 -7.50 -11.53 -2.85
N ASN A 255 -7.58 -11.90 -1.57
CA ASN A 255 -7.70 -13.28 -1.14
C ASN A 255 -8.89 -13.98 -1.82
N GLY A 256 -8.62 -15.15 -2.39
CA GLY A 256 -9.60 -15.95 -3.12
C GLY A 256 -10.06 -15.33 -4.44
N LEU A 257 -9.51 -14.20 -4.90
CA LEU A 257 -9.76 -13.59 -6.22
C LEU A 257 -8.58 -13.78 -7.18
N THR A 258 -7.37 -13.76 -6.65
CA THR A 258 -6.10 -13.96 -7.37
C THR A 258 -5.14 -14.83 -6.53
N ASP A 259 -3.97 -15.16 -7.08
CA ASP A 259 -2.87 -15.79 -6.34
C ASP A 259 -1.67 -14.84 -6.15
N GLU A 260 -0.87 -15.11 -5.11
CA GLU A 260 0.29 -14.29 -4.72
C GLU A 260 1.45 -14.31 -5.74
N SER A 261 1.35 -15.12 -6.79
CA SER A 261 2.40 -15.21 -7.82
C SER A 261 2.47 -13.94 -8.68
N ARG A 262 1.31 -13.29 -8.88
CA ARG A 262 1.14 -12.10 -9.75
C ARG A 262 0.22 -11.05 -9.13
N SER A 263 0.00 -11.10 -7.82
CA SER A 263 -0.71 -10.04 -7.10
C SER A 263 -0.11 -9.69 -5.74
N ILE A 264 -0.25 -8.42 -5.36
CA ILE A 264 0.09 -7.90 -4.04
C ILE A 264 -1.18 -7.25 -3.48
N ASP A 265 -1.58 -7.56 -2.25
CA ASP A 265 -2.46 -6.71 -1.45
C ASP A 265 -1.71 -6.26 -0.19
N VAL A 266 -1.71 -4.95 0.08
CA VAL A 266 -0.90 -4.38 1.17
C VAL A 266 -1.52 -3.11 1.72
N LEU A 267 -1.39 -2.90 3.03
CA LEU A 267 -1.77 -1.65 3.69
C LEU A 267 -0.75 -0.57 3.35
N THR A 268 -1.17 0.68 3.14
CA THR A 268 -0.22 1.79 2.91
C THR A 268 0.75 1.98 4.08
N SER A 269 0.36 1.62 5.30
CA SER A 269 1.23 1.62 6.48
C SER A 269 2.34 0.57 6.42
N ALA A 270 2.18 -0.49 5.63
CA ALA A 270 3.17 -1.55 5.44
C ALA A 270 4.04 -1.34 4.18
N VAL A 271 3.70 -0.40 3.30
CA VAL A 271 4.49 -0.10 2.11
C VAL A 271 5.80 0.61 2.51
N PRO A 272 6.97 0.14 2.06
CA PRO A 272 8.26 0.81 2.30
C PRO A 272 8.23 2.29 1.92
N HIS A 273 8.84 3.12 2.78
CA HIS A 273 8.89 4.58 2.63
C HIS A 273 7.53 5.31 2.69
N VAL A 274 6.42 4.59 2.83
CA VAL A 274 5.09 5.17 3.06
C VAL A 274 4.78 5.22 4.54
N TRP A 275 4.80 4.06 5.22
CA TRP A 275 4.69 3.93 6.70
C TRP A 275 3.58 4.78 7.36
N THR A 276 2.52 5.06 6.63
CA THR A 276 1.36 5.81 7.11
C THR A 276 0.07 5.21 6.60
N SER A 277 -0.94 5.18 7.45
CA SER A 277 -2.31 4.98 6.98
C SER A 277 -2.76 6.22 6.18
N THR A 278 -3.64 6.01 5.23
CA THR A 278 -4.28 7.03 4.42
C THR A 278 -5.79 6.94 4.60
N ASP A 279 -6.45 8.08 4.75
CA ASP A 279 -7.90 8.16 4.58
C ASP A 279 -8.29 7.96 3.11
N HIS A 280 -9.58 7.68 2.88
CA HIS A 280 -10.09 7.33 1.55
C HIS A 280 -9.76 8.35 0.47
N ARG A 281 -9.72 9.64 0.83
CA ARG A 281 -9.45 10.72 -0.11
C ARG A 281 -7.96 10.96 -0.26
N CYS A 282 -7.16 10.75 0.80
CA CYS A 282 -5.75 11.07 0.79
C CYS A 282 -4.87 10.04 0.11
N ILE A 283 -5.34 8.79 -0.01
CA ILE A 283 -4.59 7.73 -0.70
C ILE A 283 -4.11 8.13 -2.11
N VAL A 284 -4.88 8.92 -2.86
CA VAL A 284 -4.53 9.33 -4.24
C VAL A 284 -3.54 10.48 -4.33
N TRP A 285 -3.44 11.30 -3.28
CA TRP A 285 -2.53 12.47 -3.24
C TRP A 285 -1.44 12.34 -2.20
N CYS A 286 -1.32 11.18 -1.57
CA CYS A 286 -0.35 10.97 -0.53
C CYS A 286 1.06 10.98 -1.08
N ARG A 287 1.86 11.97 -0.71
CA ARG A 287 3.19 12.19 -1.29
C ARG A 287 4.05 10.95 -1.20
N GLN A 288 4.11 10.32 -0.04
CA GLN A 288 4.91 9.11 0.14
C GLN A 288 4.45 7.99 -0.80
N LEU A 289 3.14 7.69 -0.84
CA LEU A 289 2.59 6.63 -1.70
C LEU A 289 2.71 6.96 -3.19
N VAL A 290 2.46 8.21 -3.58
CA VAL A 290 2.58 8.70 -4.95
C VAL A 290 4.03 8.60 -5.43
N LEU A 291 5.00 8.96 -4.59
CA LEU A 291 6.42 8.80 -4.91
C LEU A 291 6.79 7.33 -5.12
N THR A 292 6.39 6.44 -4.20
CA THR A 292 6.64 4.99 -4.31
C THR A 292 6.00 4.41 -5.57
N THR A 293 4.74 4.75 -5.83
CA THR A 293 4.01 4.31 -7.03
C THR A 293 4.69 4.81 -8.30
N THR A 294 5.07 6.08 -8.35
CA THR A 294 5.76 6.67 -9.50
C THR A 294 7.09 5.99 -9.77
N ARG A 295 7.89 5.71 -8.74
CA ARG A 295 9.19 5.01 -8.88
C ARG A 295 9.00 3.63 -9.51
N ALA A 296 8.07 2.84 -8.98
CA ALA A 296 7.76 1.52 -9.52
C ALA A 296 7.37 1.57 -11.00
N LEU A 297 6.48 2.51 -11.38
CA LEU A 297 6.04 2.67 -12.77
C LEU A 297 7.18 3.06 -13.72
N LEU A 298 8.01 4.02 -13.32
CA LEU A 298 9.15 4.46 -14.13
C LEU A 298 10.19 3.35 -14.32
N GLU A 299 10.44 2.54 -13.29
CA GLU A 299 11.37 1.41 -13.35
C GLU A 299 10.88 0.30 -14.29
N ILE A 300 9.60 -0.08 -14.20
CA ILE A 300 8.96 -1.06 -15.10
C ILE A 300 9.12 -0.66 -16.58
N ILE A 301 8.93 0.62 -16.88
CA ILE A 301 9.01 1.14 -18.26
C ILE A 301 10.45 1.25 -18.73
N GLN A 302 11.36 1.69 -17.86
CA GLN A 302 12.79 1.81 -18.16
C GLN A 302 13.36 0.45 -18.59
N GLU A 303 13.02 -0.60 -17.84
CA GLU A 303 13.50 -1.95 -18.13
C GLU A 303 12.74 -2.65 -19.27
N LYS A 304 11.75 -1.95 -19.87
CA LYS A 304 10.88 -2.46 -20.94
C LYS A 304 10.29 -3.84 -20.61
N LYS A 305 10.02 -4.11 -19.32
CA LYS A 305 9.53 -5.41 -18.89
C LYS A 305 8.10 -5.58 -19.37
N GLN A 306 7.87 -6.68 -20.09
CA GLN A 306 6.52 -7.10 -20.50
C GLN A 306 6.07 -8.38 -19.80
N ASN A 307 7.01 -9.07 -19.15
CA ASN A 307 6.77 -10.34 -18.48
C ASN A 307 6.17 -10.10 -17.08
N PRO A 308 5.02 -10.71 -16.71
CA PRO A 308 4.39 -10.53 -15.41
C PRO A 308 5.32 -10.78 -14.22
N GLN A 309 6.17 -11.81 -14.28
CA GLN A 309 7.10 -12.13 -13.19
C GLN A 309 8.15 -11.05 -12.97
N ALA A 310 8.65 -10.43 -14.04
CA ALA A 310 9.61 -9.34 -13.93
C ALA A 310 8.97 -8.05 -13.44
N ILE A 311 7.74 -7.76 -13.88
CA ILE A 311 6.93 -6.65 -13.34
C ILE A 311 6.69 -6.88 -11.84
N MET A 312 6.31 -8.10 -11.46
CA MET A 312 6.07 -8.47 -10.07
C MET A 312 7.31 -8.33 -9.19
N GLN A 313 8.50 -8.64 -9.70
CA GLN A 313 9.76 -8.45 -8.97
C GLN A 313 9.98 -6.97 -8.59
N ILE A 314 9.82 -6.05 -9.54
CA ILE A 314 9.92 -4.61 -9.28
C ILE A 314 8.83 -4.16 -8.31
N LEU A 315 7.59 -4.62 -8.50
CA LEU A 315 6.49 -4.23 -7.61
C LEU A 315 6.70 -4.72 -6.18
N LYS A 316 7.23 -5.92 -5.98
CA LYS A 316 7.62 -6.40 -4.64
C LYS A 316 8.66 -5.48 -4.01
N GLN A 317 9.63 -4.98 -4.79
CA GLN A 317 10.66 -4.08 -4.27
C GLN A 317 10.11 -2.76 -3.72
N HIS A 318 9.04 -2.24 -4.33
CA HIS A 318 8.45 -0.95 -3.95
C HIS A 318 7.26 -1.06 -3.00
N PHE A 319 6.43 -2.10 -3.14
CA PHE A 319 5.14 -2.20 -2.44
C PHE A 319 5.10 -3.29 -1.37
N SER A 320 5.88 -4.35 -1.53
CA SER A 320 6.07 -5.29 -0.45
C SER A 320 7.19 -4.77 0.45
N PRO A 321 7.17 -5.04 1.76
CA PRO A 321 8.36 -4.94 2.57
C PRO A 321 9.44 -5.81 1.95
N SER A 322 10.33 -5.19 1.19
CA SER A 322 11.48 -5.87 0.60
C SER A 322 12.45 -6.13 1.72
N VAL A 323 12.48 -7.38 2.17
CA VAL A 323 13.71 -7.98 2.68
C VAL A 323 14.64 -8.15 1.47
N ASP A 324 15.14 -7.04 0.92
CA ASP A 324 16.27 -7.07 -0.01
C ASP A 324 17.53 -6.94 0.84
N ILE A 325 18.12 -8.11 1.10
CA ILE A 325 19.43 -8.28 1.73
C ILE A 325 20.46 -7.62 0.80
N ASN A 326 20.75 -6.34 1.02
CA ASN A 326 21.96 -5.67 0.54
C ASN A 326 22.62 -4.95 1.70
N LEU A 327 23.40 -5.71 2.47
CA LEU A 327 24.32 -5.24 3.49
C LEU A 327 25.44 -4.43 2.81
N GLY A 328 25.38 -3.10 2.89
CA GLY A 328 26.49 -2.21 2.54
C GLY A 328 26.20 -0.84 3.14
N LEU A 329 26.80 -0.46 4.28
CA LEU A 329 28.19 -0.03 4.37
C LEU A 329 28.82 -0.52 5.67
N ASN A 330 30.01 -1.13 5.56
CA ASN A 330 30.88 -1.34 6.71
C ASN A 330 31.44 0.01 7.15
N THR A 331 31.11 0.45 8.36
CA THR A 331 31.77 1.58 9.01
C THR A 331 32.31 1.12 10.36
N THR A 332 33.49 1.62 10.72
CA THR A 332 34.05 1.46 12.06
C THR A 332 33.32 2.42 13.00
N LEU A 333 32.51 1.89 13.92
CA LEU A 333 31.90 2.67 14.98
C LEU A 333 32.90 2.85 16.12
N ASN A 334 33.28 4.10 16.39
CA ASN A 334 34.11 4.43 17.56
C ASN A 334 33.24 4.44 18.81
N PHE A 335 33.40 3.43 19.66
CA PHE A 335 32.81 3.40 21.00
C PHE A 335 33.48 4.45 21.88
N GLN A 336 32.72 5.38 22.43
CA GLN A 336 33.26 6.41 23.34
C GLN A 336 33.61 5.84 24.72
N LYS A 337 32.97 4.72 25.09
CA LYS A 337 33.20 3.91 26.30
C LYS A 337 32.99 2.45 25.94
N GLU A 338 33.64 1.53 26.66
CA GLU A 338 33.43 0.10 26.48
C GLU A 338 31.93 -0.25 26.60
N PRO A 339 31.38 -0.99 25.62
CA PRO A 339 29.96 -1.35 25.63
C PRO A 339 29.67 -2.37 26.72
N ILE A 340 28.49 -2.30 27.31
CA ILE A 340 28.05 -3.29 28.30
C ILE A 340 27.63 -4.56 27.56
N ILE A 341 28.27 -5.69 27.91
CA ILE A 341 27.93 -7.00 27.35
C ILE A 341 26.72 -7.58 28.09
N ILE A 342 25.75 -8.10 27.33
CA ILE A 342 24.51 -8.70 27.82
C ILE A 342 24.55 -10.21 27.50
N THR A 343 24.71 -11.03 28.53
CA THR A 343 24.82 -12.50 28.42
C THR A 343 23.71 -13.26 29.16
N GLU A 344 22.78 -12.55 29.81
CA GLU A 344 21.73 -13.12 30.66
C GLU A 344 20.34 -12.94 30.03
N SER A 345 19.44 -13.88 30.30
CA SER A 345 18.05 -13.83 29.83
C SER A 345 17.26 -12.73 30.52
N ILE A 346 16.63 -11.87 29.71
CA ILE A 346 15.75 -10.77 30.12
C ILE A 346 16.50 -9.65 30.84
N ARG A 347 16.77 -8.55 30.12
CA ARG A 347 17.41 -7.36 30.67
C ARG A 347 16.66 -6.09 30.24
N SER A 348 16.27 -5.29 31.23
CA SER A 348 15.60 -4.00 31.05
C SER A 348 16.61 -2.87 31.21
N ILE A 349 16.69 -1.98 30.23
CA ILE A 349 17.65 -0.87 30.21
C ILE A 349 16.90 0.44 29.99
N HIS A 350 17.17 1.43 30.85
CA HIS A 350 16.48 2.70 30.86
C HIS A 350 17.48 3.86 30.94
N GLY A 351 17.44 4.79 29.97
CA GLY A 351 18.23 6.03 30.02
C GLY A 351 19.74 5.86 29.79
N LYS A 352 20.47 6.99 29.82
CA LYS A 352 21.92 7.08 29.47
C LYS A 352 22.84 6.94 30.68
N GLU A 353 23.10 5.72 31.12
CA GLU A 353 24.30 5.44 31.94
C GLU A 353 25.48 5.01 31.06
N HIS A 354 25.23 4.19 30.04
CA HIS A 354 26.15 3.88 28.95
C HIS A 354 25.42 4.07 27.61
N ASN A 355 26.16 4.43 26.56
CA ASN A 355 25.56 4.72 25.26
C ASN A 355 25.36 3.45 24.42
N ASP A 356 26.16 2.41 24.66
CA ASP A 356 26.28 1.24 23.81
C ASP A 356 26.21 -0.06 24.61
N TYR A 357 25.41 -1.00 24.10
CA TYR A 357 25.19 -2.32 24.68
C TYR A 357 25.43 -3.38 23.60
N LEU A 358 25.99 -4.53 23.99
CA LEU A 358 26.40 -5.57 23.05
C LEU A 358 25.81 -6.92 23.47
N ILE A 359 25.18 -7.61 22.52
CA ILE A 359 24.66 -8.96 22.68
C ILE A 359 25.50 -9.89 21.80
N PRO A 360 26.25 -10.84 22.38
CA PRO A 360 27.02 -11.80 21.61
C PRO A 360 26.10 -12.79 20.88
N LEU A 361 26.38 -13.02 19.61
CA LEU A 361 25.67 -13.99 18.77
C LEU A 361 26.46 -15.29 18.63
N LYS A 362 27.78 -15.20 18.54
CA LYS A 362 28.67 -16.36 18.45
C LYS A 362 28.67 -17.11 19.78
N ASP A 363 28.52 -18.43 19.71
CA ASP A 363 28.42 -19.33 20.87
C ASP A 363 27.28 -18.99 21.85
N SER A 364 26.29 -18.21 21.39
CA SER A 364 25.12 -17.86 22.18
C SER A 364 24.26 -19.10 22.41
N LYS A 365 23.96 -19.40 23.67
CA LYS A 365 23.02 -20.47 24.05
C LYS A 365 21.56 -20.17 23.67
N PHE A 366 21.28 -18.91 23.31
CA PHE A 366 19.97 -18.43 22.94
C PHE A 366 19.75 -18.58 21.43
N HIS A 367 18.57 -19.04 21.02
CA HIS A 367 18.24 -19.15 19.60
C HIS A 367 17.37 -17.99 19.10
N GLN A 368 16.75 -17.24 20.00
CA GLN A 368 15.94 -16.07 19.65
C GLN A 368 16.21 -14.92 20.60
N ILE A 369 16.20 -13.71 20.04
CA ILE A 369 16.30 -12.46 20.81
C ILE A 369 15.13 -11.57 20.39
N ILE A 370 14.37 -11.08 21.36
CA ILE A 370 13.29 -10.12 21.16
C ILE A 370 13.70 -8.81 21.84
N ILE A 371 13.53 -7.69 21.15
CA ILE A 371 13.97 -6.37 21.59
C ILE A 371 12.79 -5.40 21.48
N HIS A 372 12.38 -4.83 22.60
CA HIS A 372 11.40 -3.75 22.65
C HIS A 372 12.16 -2.45 22.83
N LEU A 373 11.94 -1.44 22.00
CA LEU A 373 12.79 -0.25 21.98
C LEU A 373 12.08 1.07 21.70
N THR A 374 12.62 2.15 22.26
CA THR A 374 12.26 3.55 21.93
C THR A 374 13.50 4.37 21.57
N HIS A 375 13.50 5.05 20.42
CA HIS A 375 14.59 5.96 20.01
C HIS A 375 16.00 5.35 20.13
N THR A 376 16.16 4.11 19.66
CA THR A 376 17.44 3.39 19.66
C THR A 376 17.89 3.04 18.25
N ARG A 377 19.20 2.86 18.07
CA ARG A 377 19.79 2.27 16.87
C ARG A 377 20.33 0.88 17.15
N ILE A 378 20.23 0.01 16.16
CA ILE A 378 20.71 -1.36 16.21
C ILE A 378 21.70 -1.58 15.07
N TYR A 379 22.82 -2.19 15.40
CA TYR A 379 23.88 -2.54 14.48
C TYR A 379 24.27 -4.01 14.60
N LEU A 380 24.88 -4.55 13.56
CA LEU A 380 25.56 -5.85 13.58
C LEU A 380 27.06 -5.64 13.52
N LYS A 381 27.81 -6.35 14.36
CA LYS A 381 29.27 -6.24 14.47
C LYS A 381 29.94 -7.56 14.13
N ASN A 382 30.90 -7.52 13.22
CA ASN A 382 31.82 -8.60 12.86
C ASN A 382 33.24 -8.07 13.09
N ASN A 383 33.93 -8.57 14.12
CA ASN A 383 35.20 -7.99 14.58
C ASN A 383 35.08 -6.46 14.74
N ASP A 384 35.83 -5.67 13.96
CA ASP A 384 35.81 -4.19 13.98
C ASP A 384 34.82 -3.57 12.99
N LEU A 385 34.20 -4.37 12.11
CA LEU A 385 33.25 -3.92 11.11
C LEU A 385 31.85 -3.87 11.70
N ILE A 386 31.17 -2.73 11.55
CA ILE A 386 29.82 -2.54 12.08
C ILE A 386 28.89 -2.07 10.96
N THR A 387 27.68 -2.64 10.94
CA THR A 387 26.64 -2.39 9.94
C THR A 387 25.35 -1.94 10.63
N ASP A 388 24.84 -0.75 10.29
CA ASP A 388 23.57 -0.23 10.84
C ASP A 388 22.40 -0.97 10.20
N ILE A 389 21.55 -1.57 11.03
CA ILE A 389 20.38 -2.33 10.60
C ILE A 389 19.08 -1.74 11.16
N THR A 390 19.14 -0.60 11.85
CA THR A 390 17.98 0.01 12.54
C THR A 390 16.76 0.16 11.64
N ASN A 391 16.98 0.55 10.39
CA ASN A 391 15.92 0.80 9.40
C ASN A 391 15.57 -0.44 8.56
N VAL A 392 16.32 -1.52 8.71
CA VAL A 392 16.11 -2.80 8.01
C VAL A 392 15.24 -3.75 8.85
N LEU A 393 15.23 -3.55 10.16
CA LEU A 393 14.47 -4.38 11.08
C LEU A 393 12.98 -4.06 11.00
N THR A 394 12.19 -5.05 10.63
CA THR A 394 10.74 -4.94 10.56
C THR A 394 10.14 -5.12 11.96
N PRO A 395 9.43 -4.13 12.52
CA PRO A 395 8.79 -4.30 13.81
C PRO A 395 7.67 -5.34 13.75
N ILE A 396 7.53 -6.14 14.80
CA ILE A 396 6.38 -7.03 14.97
C ILE A 396 5.16 -6.18 15.37
N PRO A 397 4.05 -6.20 14.60
CA PRO A 397 2.80 -5.57 15.02
C PRO A 397 2.18 -6.31 16.20
N PRO A 398 1.42 -5.64 17.09
CA PRO A 398 1.03 -4.23 17.05
C PRO A 398 2.04 -3.31 17.77
N THR A 399 2.44 -2.21 17.11
CA THR A 399 3.28 -1.17 17.75
C THR A 399 2.38 -0.16 18.47
N TYR A 400 1.96 -0.48 19.70
CA TYR A 400 1.26 0.49 20.55
C TYR A 400 2.27 1.40 21.26
N SER A 401 2.02 2.71 21.25
CA SER A 401 2.91 3.74 21.83
C SER A 401 4.29 3.82 21.16
N ASN A 402 5.14 4.78 21.51
CA ASN A 402 6.46 5.05 20.88
C ASN A 402 7.50 3.89 20.98
N ARG A 403 7.07 2.65 21.27
CA ARG A 403 7.86 1.42 21.41
C ARG A 403 7.69 0.51 20.18
N LYS A 404 8.81 0.09 19.60
CA LYS A 404 8.87 -0.90 18.51
C LYS A 404 9.33 -2.24 19.09
N MET A 405 8.78 -3.35 18.61
CA MET A 405 9.22 -4.71 18.97
C MET A 405 9.93 -5.34 17.77
N ILE A 406 11.11 -5.92 17.98
CA ILE A 406 11.91 -6.55 16.92
C ILE A 406 12.32 -7.95 17.38
N ARG A 407 12.26 -8.94 16.48
CA ARG A 407 12.70 -10.31 16.75
C ARG A 407 13.83 -10.71 15.83
N PHE A 408 14.88 -11.27 16.43
CA PHE A 408 16.00 -11.93 15.77
C PHE A 408 15.91 -13.43 16.02
N ASP A 409 15.86 -14.22 14.96
CA ASP A 409 15.91 -15.69 15.04
C ASP A 409 17.29 -16.19 14.62
N ILE A 410 18.17 -16.41 15.59
CA ILE A 410 19.59 -16.75 15.41
C ILE A 410 19.76 -18.02 14.54
N LYS A 411 18.79 -18.95 14.58
CA LYS A 411 18.85 -20.21 13.84
C LYS A 411 18.28 -20.15 12.42
N LYS A 412 17.34 -19.24 12.13
CA LYS A 412 16.67 -19.13 10.82
C LYS A 412 17.29 -18.10 9.89
N LEU A 413 18.31 -17.38 10.33
CA LEU A 413 18.97 -16.33 9.54
C LEU A 413 19.87 -16.95 8.45
N ASP A 414 19.76 -16.42 7.24
CA ASP A 414 20.50 -16.83 6.04
C ASP A 414 22.03 -16.80 6.25
N ASN A 415 22.80 -17.48 5.38
CA ASN A 415 24.26 -17.58 5.45
C ASN A 415 24.98 -16.21 5.48
N SER A 416 24.29 -15.12 5.14
CA SER A 416 24.78 -13.74 5.17
C SER A 416 25.00 -13.15 6.59
N LEU A 417 24.40 -13.72 7.64
CA LEU A 417 24.52 -13.19 9.01
C LEU A 417 25.46 -13.97 9.94
N LYS A 418 25.86 -15.19 9.55
CA LYS A 418 26.85 -16.00 10.29
C LYS A 418 28.22 -15.34 10.42
N GLN A 419 28.49 -14.33 9.59
CA GLN A 419 29.72 -13.55 9.64
C GLN A 419 29.75 -12.57 10.82
N TYR A 420 28.61 -12.20 11.44
CA TYR A 420 28.59 -11.22 12.53
C TYR A 420 28.68 -11.89 13.90
N ASP A 421 29.54 -11.37 14.77
CA ASP A 421 29.80 -11.92 16.10
C ASP A 421 28.83 -11.40 17.16
N SER A 422 28.23 -10.20 16.97
CA SER A 422 27.37 -9.57 17.97
C SER A 422 26.38 -8.55 17.40
N ILE A 423 25.30 -8.29 18.15
CA ILE A 423 24.36 -7.18 17.95
C ILE A 423 24.78 -6.04 18.87
N VAL A 424 24.83 -4.82 18.35
CA VAL A 424 25.10 -3.61 19.14
C VAL A 424 23.86 -2.74 19.19
N ILE A 425 23.46 -2.30 20.37
CA ILE A 425 22.31 -1.41 20.60
C ILE A 425 22.83 -0.09 21.16
N ARG A 426 22.49 1.01 20.48
CA ARG A 426 22.87 2.37 20.88
C ARG A 426 21.65 3.18 21.30
N LEU A 427 21.69 3.75 22.51
CA LEU A 427 20.64 4.62 23.03
C LEU A 427 20.90 6.08 22.61
N GLU A 428 19.98 6.71 21.88
CA GLU A 428 20.23 8.04 21.31
C GLU A 428 20.06 9.16 22.34
N ASN A 429 19.17 9.00 23.33
CA ASN A 429 18.85 10.04 24.31
C ASN A 429 18.49 9.48 25.70
N GLN A 430 18.39 10.36 26.71
CA GLN A 430 18.09 9.95 28.10
C GLN A 430 16.69 9.36 28.30
N LYS A 431 15.80 9.49 27.31
CA LYS A 431 14.44 8.93 27.34
C LYS A 431 14.35 7.60 26.57
N SER A 432 15.46 7.14 25.97
CA SER A 432 15.53 5.87 25.26
C SER A 432 15.42 4.71 26.25
N GLN A 433 14.63 3.72 25.90
CA GLN A 433 14.40 2.52 26.69
C GLN A 433 14.52 1.30 25.79
N VAL A 434 15.13 0.23 26.31
CA VAL A 434 15.21 -1.04 25.61
C VAL A 434 15.01 -2.21 26.59
N ASP A 435 14.09 -3.11 26.25
CA ASP A 435 13.86 -4.35 26.98
C ASP A 435 14.26 -5.51 26.06
N ILE A 436 15.17 -6.36 26.53
CA ILE A 436 15.80 -7.42 25.71
C ILE A 436 15.45 -8.76 26.34
N TYR A 437 14.85 -9.64 25.54
CA TYR A 437 14.48 -11.00 25.94
C TYR A 437 15.30 -11.99 25.11
N GLN A 438 16.03 -12.90 25.76
CA GLN A 438 16.84 -13.91 25.09
C GLN A 438 16.29 -15.29 25.45
N ILE A 439 15.95 -16.10 24.44
CA ILE A 439 15.21 -17.36 24.58
C ILE A 439 16.14 -18.56 24.28
N GLU A 440 16.26 -19.48 25.23
CA GLU A 440 17.12 -20.67 25.15
C GLU A 440 16.44 -21.85 24.43
N ASN A 441 17.23 -22.79 23.91
CA ASN A 441 16.73 -23.94 23.14
C ASN A 441 15.81 -24.91 23.90
N ASN A 442 15.85 -24.89 25.23
CA ASN A 442 15.14 -25.86 26.06
C ASN A 442 13.91 -25.27 26.76
N GLU A 443 13.58 -24.00 26.51
CA GLU A 443 12.31 -23.44 26.95
C GLU A 443 11.23 -23.84 25.93
N GLN A 444 10.44 -24.86 26.27
CA GLN A 444 9.20 -25.15 25.56
C GLN A 444 8.36 -23.89 25.50
N ILE A 445 7.94 -23.53 24.28
CA ILE A 445 6.96 -22.47 24.03
C ILE A 445 5.71 -22.82 24.83
N VAL A 446 5.50 -22.15 25.96
CA VAL A 446 4.16 -22.06 26.55
C VAL A 446 3.41 -21.10 25.63
N GLU A 447 2.54 -21.64 24.79
CA GLU A 447 1.54 -20.87 24.08
C GLU A 447 0.71 -20.09 25.11
N LEU A 448 0.97 -18.80 25.22
CA LEU A 448 0.01 -17.86 25.78
C LEU A 448 -0.79 -17.30 24.62
N SER A 449 -2.07 -17.69 24.61
CA SER A 449 -3.14 -17.15 23.78
C SER A 449 -3.26 -15.63 23.98
N THR A 450 -2.86 -14.85 22.97
CA THR A 450 -3.66 -13.87 22.21
C THR A 450 -2.75 -13.03 21.34
#